data_AF-A0AAD7EYL0-F1
#
_entry.id   AF-A0AAD7EYL0-F1
#
_cell.length_a   1.000
_cell.length_b   1.000
_cell.length_c   1.000
_cell.angle_alpha   90.00
_cell.angle_beta   90.00
_cell.angle_gamma   90.00
#
_symmetry.space_group_name_H-M   'P 1'
#
loop_
_entity.id
_entity.type
_entity.pdbx_description
1 polymer ?
#
loop_
_entity_poly.entity_id
_entity_poly.type
_entity_poly.pdbx_seq_one_letter_code
_entity_poly.pdbx_strand_id
1 'polypeptide(L)'
;GDAVFHAPRRCFQNALSGKQNQWAYLKKRYKAVPFLGSFHTTDIFNVFKGGELTDYLINFVNSPDPNGKTVPTWPGYMRGTEFNDDWGGADAGSQDTFRVDAMKVLTNVSLPFPI
;
A
#
# COMPACT_ATOMS: atom_id res chain seq x y z
N GLY A 1 -2.07 -4.93 -13.40
CA GLY A 1 -1.13 -4.53 -12.33
C GLY A 1 -1.20 -3.02 -12.14
N ASP A 2 -0.41 -2.27 -12.89
CA ASP A 2 -0.33 -0.82 -12.69
C ASP A 2 -1.60 -0.07 -13.12
N ALA A 3 -2.17 -0.39 -14.29
CA ALA A 3 -3.32 0.35 -14.83
C ALA A 3 -4.57 0.30 -13.93
N VAL A 4 -4.81 -0.84 -13.28
CA VAL A 4 -6.02 -1.10 -12.47
C VAL A 4 -5.79 -0.86 -10.97
N PHE A 5 -4.57 -1.05 -10.46
CA PHE A 5 -4.30 -0.98 -9.01
C PHE A 5 -3.31 0.13 -8.64
N HIS A 6 -2.05 0.06 -9.11
CA HIS A 6 -1.02 0.98 -8.60
C HIS A 6 -1.16 2.43 -9.09
N ALA A 7 -1.46 2.66 -10.37
CA ALA A 7 -1.61 4.01 -10.91
C ALA A 7 -2.83 4.74 -10.30
N PRO A 8 -4.03 4.11 -10.21
CA PRO A 8 -5.15 4.69 -9.47
C PRO A 8 -4.84 4.96 -8.00
N ARG A 9 -4.20 4.00 -7.28
CA ARG A 9 -3.77 4.19 -5.88
C ARG A 9 -2.90 5.44 -5.73
N ARG A 10 -1.83 5.55 -6.53
CA ARG A 10 -0.89 6.67 -6.42
C ARG A 10 -1.54 8.00 -6.80
N CYS A 11 -2.40 8.00 -7.84
CA CYS A 11 -3.16 9.18 -8.23
C CYS A 11 -4.06 9.68 -7.08
N PHE A 12 -4.84 8.78 -6.49
CA PHE A 12 -5.73 9.07 -5.36
C PHE A 12 -4.94 9.61 -4.15
N GLN A 13 -3.88 8.92 -3.74
CA GLN A 13 -3.11 9.30 -2.56
C GLN A 13 -2.37 10.63 -2.74
N ASN A 14 -1.86 10.91 -3.95
CA ASN A 14 -1.24 12.20 -4.24
C ASN A 14 -2.27 13.34 -4.25
N ALA A 15 -3.48 13.11 -4.76
CA ALA A 15 -4.54 14.13 -4.75
C ALA A 15 -4.99 14.51 -3.34
N LEU A 16 -4.85 13.61 -2.37
CA LEU A 16 -5.26 13.76 -0.98
C LEU A 16 -4.10 14.01 0.01
N SER A 17 -2.85 13.93 -0.45
CA SER A 17 -1.69 14.14 0.41
C SER A 17 -1.71 15.53 1.02
N GLY A 18 -1.59 15.61 2.34
CA GLY A 18 -1.70 16.85 3.11
C GLY A 18 -3.12 17.37 3.33
N LYS A 19 -4.16 16.70 2.80
CA LYS A 19 -5.57 17.08 2.99
C LYS A 19 -6.31 16.18 3.99
N GLN A 20 -5.85 14.95 4.16
CA GLN A 20 -6.36 14.01 5.14
C GLN A 20 -5.28 13.01 5.54
N ASN A 21 -5.44 12.41 6.72
CA ASN A 21 -4.58 11.32 7.14
C ASN A 21 -4.83 10.10 6.26
N GLN A 22 -3.75 9.50 5.77
CA GLN A 22 -3.80 8.32 4.92
C GLN A 22 -2.54 7.52 5.16
N TRP A 23 -2.63 6.20 4.96
CA TRP A 23 -1.54 5.26 5.11
C TRP A 23 -1.53 4.34 3.89
N ALA A 24 -0.35 4.01 3.40
CA ALA A 24 -0.17 3.14 2.24
C ALA A 24 0.94 2.14 2.50
N TYR A 25 0.76 0.93 1.97
CA TYR A 25 1.78 -0.10 2.01
C TYR A 25 1.95 -0.79 0.66
N LEU A 26 3.14 -1.32 0.43
CA LEU A 26 3.47 -2.22 -0.67
C LEU A 26 3.80 -3.59 -0.12
N LYS A 27 3.01 -4.58 -0.53
CA LYS A 27 3.23 -5.96 -0.16
C LYS A 27 4.29 -6.62 -1.04
N LYS A 28 5.33 -7.16 -0.41
CA LYS A 28 6.41 -7.94 -1.02
C LYS A 28 6.48 -9.38 -0.53
N ARG A 29 5.71 -9.76 0.51
CA ARG A 29 5.55 -11.19 0.84
C ARG A 29 5.08 -12.00 -0.37
N TYR A 30 5.52 -13.26 -0.42
CA TYR A 30 5.31 -14.21 -1.54
C TYR A 30 5.99 -13.81 -2.86
N LYS A 31 6.92 -12.84 -2.87
CA LYS A 31 7.60 -12.42 -4.11
C LYS A 31 8.27 -13.55 -4.89
N ALA A 32 8.70 -14.61 -4.19
CA ALA A 32 9.37 -15.77 -4.76
C ALA A 32 8.43 -16.87 -5.28
N VAL A 33 7.09 -16.71 -5.20
CA VAL A 33 6.16 -17.69 -5.79
C VAL A 33 6.38 -17.74 -7.30
N PRO A 34 6.69 -18.92 -7.89
CA PRO A 34 6.95 -19.04 -9.32
C PRO A 34 5.81 -18.47 -10.16
N PHE A 35 6.17 -17.74 -11.22
CA PHE A 35 5.27 -17.08 -12.18
C PHE A 35 4.38 -15.95 -11.63
N LEU A 36 3.92 -16.04 -10.37
CA LEU A 36 2.91 -15.16 -9.80
C LEU A 36 3.51 -14.04 -8.93
N GLY A 37 4.58 -14.33 -8.20
CA GLY A 37 5.15 -13.44 -7.18
C GLY A 37 4.13 -13.05 -6.09
N SER A 38 4.20 -11.81 -5.61
CA SER A 38 3.23 -11.23 -4.67
C SER A 38 1.89 -10.92 -5.37
N PHE A 39 1.16 -11.97 -5.75
CA PHE A 39 -0.04 -11.84 -6.58
C PHE A 39 -1.27 -11.33 -5.80
N HIS A 40 -2.29 -10.90 -6.54
CA HIS A 40 -3.55 -10.38 -6.00
C HIS A 40 -4.19 -11.35 -4.99
N THR A 41 -4.85 -10.82 -3.95
CA THR A 41 -5.51 -11.54 -2.84
C THR A 41 -4.62 -12.22 -1.80
N THR A 42 -3.32 -12.34 -2.04
CA THR A 42 -2.42 -13.00 -1.08
C THR A 42 -2.26 -12.23 0.23
N ASP A 43 -2.62 -10.95 0.29
CA ASP A 43 -2.67 -10.10 1.48
C ASP A 43 -3.69 -10.62 2.52
N ILE A 44 -4.74 -11.32 2.09
CA ILE A 44 -5.75 -11.94 2.98
C ILE A 44 -5.10 -12.83 4.04
N PHE A 45 -4.02 -13.54 3.70
CA PHE A 45 -3.31 -14.41 4.63
C PHE A 45 -2.62 -13.65 5.76
N ASN A 46 -2.26 -12.39 5.56
CA ASN A 46 -1.69 -11.55 6.62
C ASN A 46 -2.82 -10.84 7.39
N VAL A 47 -3.70 -10.14 6.66
CA VAL A 47 -4.74 -9.29 7.26
C VAL A 47 -5.80 -10.09 8.05
N PHE A 48 -6.22 -11.25 7.56
CA PHE A 48 -7.36 -12.00 8.11
C PHE A 48 -7.00 -13.36 8.70
N LYS A 49 -5.72 -13.75 8.70
CA LYS A 49 -5.26 -15.00 9.35
C LYS A 49 -4.23 -14.77 10.45
N GLY A 50 -4.30 -13.60 11.10
CA GLY A 50 -3.54 -13.31 12.32
C GLY A 50 -2.09 -12.93 12.09
N GLY A 51 -1.75 -12.31 10.96
CA GLY A 51 -0.48 -11.62 10.79
C GLY A 51 -0.55 -10.19 11.29
N GLU A 52 0.56 -9.46 11.26
CA GLU A 52 0.65 -8.11 11.85
C GLU A 52 -0.27 -7.07 11.18
N LEU A 53 -0.67 -7.27 9.92
CA LEU A 53 -1.68 -6.40 9.29
C LEU A 53 -3.06 -6.53 9.93
N THR A 54 -3.35 -7.62 10.65
CA THR A 54 -4.56 -7.74 11.48
C THR A 54 -4.58 -6.68 12.57
N ASP A 55 -3.47 -6.47 13.27
CA ASP A 55 -3.39 -5.50 14.36
C ASP A 55 -3.49 -4.06 13.86
N TYR A 56 -2.83 -3.74 12.73
CA TYR A 56 -3.01 -2.44 12.08
C TYR A 56 -4.47 -2.16 11.71
N LEU A 57 -5.19 -3.17 11.20
CA LEU A 57 -6.61 -3.05 10.87
C LEU A 57 -7.47 -2.84 12.13
N ILE A 58 -7.22 -3.62 13.19
CA ILE A 58 -7.94 -3.50 14.47
C ILE A 58 -7.72 -2.10 15.08
N ASN A 59 -6.48 -1.61 15.09
CA ASN A 59 -6.16 -0.28 15.58
C ASN A 59 -6.94 0.77 14.81
N PHE A 60 -6.86 0.75 13.46
CA PHE A 60 -7.50 1.73 12.59
C PHE A 60 -9.04 1.79 12.74
N VAL A 61 -9.68 0.64 12.99
CA VAL A 61 -11.13 0.56 13.21
C VAL A 61 -11.53 1.14 14.56
N ASN A 62 -10.72 0.93 15.62
CA ASN A 62 -11.01 1.43 16.96
C ASN A 62 -10.64 2.91 17.14
N SER A 63 -9.59 3.35 16.45
CA SER A 63 -9.07 4.72 16.42
C SER A 63 -8.58 4.97 15.00
N PRO A 64 -8.90 6.09 14.34
CA PRO A 64 -8.54 6.34 12.93
C PRO A 64 -7.04 6.61 12.69
N ASP A 65 -6.19 5.74 13.23
CA ASP A 65 -4.74 5.66 13.19
C ASP A 65 -4.37 4.15 13.31
N PRO A 66 -3.64 3.57 12.34
CA PRO A 66 -3.30 2.15 12.37
C PRO A 66 -2.25 1.81 13.45
N ASN A 67 -1.56 2.79 14.03
CA ASN A 67 -0.48 2.55 14.98
C ASN A 67 -0.98 2.05 16.34
N GLY A 68 -0.18 1.20 16.99
CA GLY A 68 -0.50 0.60 18.28
C GLY A 68 0.70 -0.03 18.97
N LYS A 69 0.48 -0.68 20.11
CA LYS A 69 1.56 -1.23 20.95
C LYS A 69 2.21 -2.51 20.41
N THR A 70 1.53 -3.21 19.49
CA THR A 70 1.91 -4.56 19.03
C THR A 70 2.57 -4.57 17.66
N VAL A 71 2.66 -3.40 17.00
CA VAL A 71 3.12 -3.28 15.61
C VAL A 71 4.12 -2.13 15.46
N PRO A 72 5.07 -2.21 14.50
CA PRO A 72 5.95 -1.09 14.17
C PRO A 72 5.18 0.18 13.77
N THR A 73 5.83 1.34 13.83
CA THR A 73 5.20 2.58 13.39
C THR A 73 4.99 2.57 11.87
N TRP A 74 3.73 2.75 11.45
CA TRP A 74 3.35 3.00 10.07
C TRP A 74 3.24 4.52 9.85
N PRO A 75 4.20 5.14 9.15
CA PRO A 75 4.15 6.57 8.88
C PRO A 75 2.98 6.89 7.95
N GLY A 76 2.32 8.03 8.21
CA GLY A 76 1.32 8.56 7.30
C GLY A 76 1.91 8.82 5.91
N TYR A 77 1.13 8.53 4.87
CA TYR A 77 1.49 8.80 3.49
C TYR A 77 1.53 10.31 3.26
N MET A 78 2.75 10.84 3.18
CA MET A 78 3.04 12.22 2.84
C MET A 78 4.09 12.25 1.74
N ARG A 79 3.78 12.88 0.60
CA ARG A 79 4.76 13.08 -0.49
C ARG A 79 5.43 11.78 -0.96
N GLY A 80 4.70 10.66 -0.98
CA GLY A 80 5.21 9.39 -1.48
C GLY A 80 5.88 8.49 -0.45
N THR A 81 5.79 8.75 0.85
CA THR A 81 6.23 7.76 1.86
C THR A 81 5.43 6.47 1.72
N GLU A 82 6.10 5.32 1.63
CA GLU A 82 5.48 3.99 1.51
C GLU A 82 6.03 3.04 2.57
N PHE A 83 5.14 2.24 3.14
CA PHE A 83 5.45 1.18 4.10
C PHE A 83 5.61 -0.16 3.37
N ASN A 84 6.68 -0.91 3.62
CA ASN A 84 6.85 -2.23 3.00
C ASN A 84 6.37 -3.34 3.92
N ASP A 85 5.55 -4.23 3.37
CA ASP A 85 5.11 -5.45 4.03
C ASP A 85 5.89 -6.66 3.46
N ASP A 86 6.89 -7.14 4.19
CA ASP A 86 7.76 -8.26 3.78
C ASP A 86 7.91 -9.33 4.87
N TRP A 87 8.47 -10.49 4.52
CA TRP A 87 8.67 -11.60 5.46
C TRP A 87 9.66 -11.28 6.59
N GLY A 88 10.59 -10.35 6.34
CA GLY A 88 11.50 -9.82 7.36
C GLY A 88 10.82 -8.85 8.35
N GLY A 89 9.53 -8.59 8.16
CA GLY A 89 8.76 -7.61 8.93
C GLY A 89 8.42 -6.37 8.11
N ALA A 90 7.68 -5.51 8.77
CA ALA A 90 7.27 -4.22 8.27
C ALA A 90 8.42 -3.21 8.31
N ASP A 91 8.69 -2.53 7.19
CA ASP A 91 9.72 -1.49 7.09
C ASP A 91 9.13 -0.14 6.68
N ALA A 92 9.30 0.84 7.56
CA ALA A 92 8.91 2.22 7.36
C ALA A 92 10.11 3.02 6.83
N GLY A 93 10.08 3.42 5.56
CA GLY A 93 11.16 4.24 5.01
C GLY A 93 11.28 4.24 3.48
N SER A 94 10.52 3.40 2.78
CA SER A 94 10.53 3.43 1.32
C SER A 94 9.76 4.60 0.74
N GLN A 95 10.06 4.88 -0.54
CA GLN A 95 9.42 5.92 -1.32
C GLN A 95 8.63 5.27 -2.45
N ASP A 96 7.38 5.70 -2.63
CA ASP A 96 6.44 5.35 -3.69
C ASP A 96 6.84 6.02 -5.02
N THR A 97 8.08 5.80 -5.45
CA THR A 97 8.71 6.43 -6.62
C THR A 97 8.98 5.44 -7.75
N PHE A 98 8.53 4.20 -7.61
CA PHE A 98 8.70 3.19 -8.65
C PHE A 98 7.82 3.47 -9.87
N ARG A 99 8.38 3.38 -11.09
CA ARG A 99 7.65 3.47 -12.37
C ARG A 99 6.77 4.73 -12.53
N VAL A 100 7.21 5.87 -11.99
CA VAL A 100 6.44 7.13 -11.99
C VAL A 100 5.93 7.53 -13.37
N ASP A 101 6.79 7.52 -14.39
CA ASP A 101 6.40 7.96 -15.74
C ASP A 101 5.36 7.04 -16.36
N ALA A 102 5.52 5.72 -16.21
CA ALA A 102 4.57 4.74 -16.73
C ALA A 102 3.19 4.90 -16.06
N MET A 103 3.16 5.08 -14.73
CA MET A 103 1.89 5.30 -14.03
C MET A 103 1.24 6.63 -14.41
N LYS A 104 2.03 7.68 -14.69
CA LYS A 104 1.49 8.96 -15.17
C LYS A 104 0.78 8.80 -16.51
N VAL A 105 1.36 8.05 -17.44
CA VAL A 105 0.72 7.73 -18.74
C VAL A 105 -0.59 6.98 -18.51
N LEU A 106 -0.58 5.94 -17.68
CA LEU A 106 -1.77 5.13 -17.40
C LEU A 106 -2.89 5.95 -16.76
N THR A 107 -2.58 6.79 -15.76
CA THR A 107 -3.55 7.70 -15.16
C THR A 107 -4.18 8.63 -16.20
N ASN A 108 -3.37 9.22 -17.08
CA ASN A 108 -3.87 10.15 -18.11
C ASN A 108 -4.78 9.48 -19.14
N VAL A 109 -4.58 8.19 -19.43
CA VAL A 109 -5.45 7.41 -20.31
C VAL A 109 -6.73 6.98 -19.58
N SER A 110 -6.63 6.54 -18.32
CA SER A 110 -7.77 6.05 -17.54
C SER A 110 -8.77 7.15 -17.11
N LEU A 111 -8.33 8.40 -17.01
CA LEU A 111 -9.21 9.53 -16.66
C LEU A 111 -10.34 9.76 -17.70
N PRO A 112 -10.06 9.86 -19.01
CA PRO A 112 -11.11 9.94 -20.04
C PRO A 112 -11.72 8.58 -20.40
N PHE A 113 -11.00 7.47 -20.18
CA PHE A 113 -11.44 6.11 -20.53
C PHE A 113 -11.34 5.18 -19.30
N PRO A 114 -12.31 5.22 -18.38
CA PRO A 114 -12.28 4.40 -17.18
C PRO A 114 -12.35 2.91 -17.52
N ILE A 115 -11.66 2.10 -16.71
CA ILE A 115 -11.53 0.64 -16.83
C ILE A 115 -12.41 -0.04 -15.80
#